data_AF-A0A2M8T675-F1
#
_entry.id   AF-A0A2M8T675-F1
#
_cell.length_a   1.000
_cell.length_b   1.000
_cell.length_c   1.000
_cell.angle_alpha   90.00
_cell.angle_beta   90.00
_cell.angle_gamma   90.00
#
_symmetry.space_group_name_H-M   'P 1'
#
loop_
_entity.id
_entity.type
_entity.pdbx_description
1 polymer ?
#
loop_
_entity_poly.entity_id
_entity_poly.type
_entity_poly.pdbx_seq_one_letter_code
_entity_poly.pdbx_strand_id
1 'polypeptide(L)'
;MNVADMLSSYLSKLPNVIIALLVLLIGWAIAKIIEKAVYKGLRKTKIDDKLFAGKKPSRYSSEKVISKVVYFIALIIVFILFFNILHLTTVASPFVSMLSAITAAIPSVLKAGLLLLLGWAAASVLSFLVKKIGIKLSTSDKVRKWNLVSEGKDIHQAVNAASQIVFYLVLLVFLPGVLSSLKISGISGPFTNMMESVLAFLPKLFAAALIVLIGWLVARLVRDIITNFLASIGTERFAARMGLSIYLKDTSLSAVIGTIAYVLILIPVVISALDQLDVAGISKPAVSMLNTILNMLPNIIIAIVLILAGMWTGKWVNTMVSGLLHRAGFDSVLGKMGMETGTPAKLSLSQVVGMIAQIIVILLFTAEALQIVQLHFLVEIATGIIAYLPNVLVAVFILGIGLYAGEMVRKVLASIIKGQEFKSLAAIAKYTIIALAFFMALDQLGVADTIVNSAFIIVLSGFALAFGLSFGLGGKDFASRYLSTFERKMQNTEIDKNRKNQNPPNHM
;
A
#
# COMPACT_ATOMS: atom_id res chain seq x y z
N MET A 1 -41.47 -64.11 -8.10
CA MET A 1 -42.57 -63.99 -7.11
C MET A 1 -43.84 -63.86 -7.93
N ASN A 2 -44.76 -64.82 -7.83
CA ASN A 2 -45.99 -64.78 -8.64
C ASN A 2 -46.88 -63.65 -8.11
N VAL A 3 -47.76 -63.11 -8.97
CA VAL A 3 -48.68 -62.01 -8.59
C VAL A 3 -49.54 -62.39 -7.36
N ALA A 4 -49.87 -63.67 -7.20
CA ALA A 4 -50.57 -64.20 -6.02
C ALA A 4 -49.73 -64.14 -4.73
N ASP A 5 -48.40 -64.36 -4.81
CA ASP A 5 -47.48 -64.26 -3.67
C ASP A 5 -47.28 -62.79 -3.26
N MET A 6 -47.28 -61.87 -4.24
CA MET A 6 -47.31 -60.44 -3.95
C MET A 6 -48.62 -60.04 -3.28
N LEU A 7 -49.76 -60.47 -3.83
CA LEU A 7 -51.08 -60.11 -3.27
C LEU A 7 -51.23 -60.61 -1.83
N SER A 8 -50.89 -61.87 -1.58
CA SER A 8 -50.93 -62.47 -0.23
C SER A 8 -49.98 -61.76 0.74
N SER A 9 -48.79 -61.34 0.30
CA SER A 9 -47.86 -60.53 1.09
C SER A 9 -48.46 -59.16 1.47
N TYR A 10 -49.20 -58.49 0.57
CA TYR A 10 -49.89 -57.23 0.90
C TYR A 10 -51.11 -57.45 1.80
N LEU A 11 -51.93 -58.47 1.51
CA LEU A 11 -53.11 -58.82 2.32
C LEU A 11 -52.72 -59.21 3.75
N SER A 12 -51.58 -59.88 3.96
CA SER A 12 -51.07 -60.21 5.29
C SER A 12 -50.66 -58.98 6.13
N LYS A 13 -50.45 -57.81 5.50
CA LYS A 13 -50.10 -56.55 6.17
C LYS A 13 -51.31 -55.68 6.52
N LEU A 14 -52.50 -55.96 5.97
CA LEU A 14 -53.73 -55.20 6.25
C LEU A 14 -54.08 -55.12 7.75
N PRO A 15 -53.96 -56.21 8.55
CA PRO A 15 -54.24 -56.13 9.99
C PRO A 15 -53.35 -55.11 10.70
N ASN A 16 -52.05 -55.06 10.39
CA ASN A 16 -51.12 -54.11 10.98
C ASN A 16 -51.45 -52.67 10.59
N VAL A 17 -51.95 -52.44 9.37
CA VAL A 17 -52.40 -51.12 8.93
C VAL A 17 -53.61 -50.64 9.73
N ILE A 18 -54.59 -51.51 9.96
CA ILE A 18 -55.79 -51.17 10.75
C ILE A 18 -55.40 -50.89 12.21
N ILE A 19 -54.56 -51.73 12.81
CA ILE A 19 -54.06 -51.53 14.18
C ILE A 19 -53.28 -50.22 14.28
N ALA A 20 -52.40 -49.92 13.31
CA ALA A 20 -51.66 -48.67 13.29
C ALA A 20 -52.58 -47.45 13.22
N LEU A 21 -53.60 -47.47 12.35
CA LEU A 21 -54.58 -46.38 12.24
C LEU A 21 -55.38 -46.18 13.53
N LEU A 22 -55.76 -47.27 14.21
CA LEU A 22 -56.39 -47.20 15.53
C LEU A 22 -55.46 -46.57 16.57
N VAL A 23 -54.19 -46.99 16.61
CA VAL A 23 -53.18 -46.43 17.52
C VAL A 23 -52.96 -44.94 17.26
N LEU A 24 -52.97 -44.50 15.99
CA LEU A 24 -52.83 -43.09 15.64
C LEU A 24 -54.02 -42.25 16.15
N LEU A 25 -55.25 -42.72 15.94
CA LEU A 25 -56.46 -42.01 16.39
C LEU A 25 -56.56 -41.96 17.92
N ILE A 26 -56.36 -43.10 18.58
CA ILE A 26 -56.38 -43.21 20.05
C ILE A 26 -55.24 -42.40 20.65
N GLY A 27 -54.03 -42.55 20.11
CA GLY A 27 -52.83 -41.84 20.56
C GLY A 27 -52.97 -40.33 20.44
N TRP A 28 -53.56 -39.82 19.35
CA TRP A 28 -53.85 -38.39 19.19
C TRP A 28 -54.81 -37.86 20.27
N ALA A 29 -55.86 -38.62 20.58
CA ALA A 29 -56.80 -38.26 21.65
C ALA A 29 -56.11 -38.24 23.02
N ILE A 30 -55.28 -39.25 23.31
CA ILE A 30 -54.48 -39.32 24.55
C ILE A 30 -53.52 -38.13 24.66
N ALA A 31 -52.78 -37.80 23.59
CA ALA A 31 -51.86 -36.67 23.57
C ALA A 31 -52.56 -35.33 23.92
N LYS A 32 -53.79 -35.13 23.42
CA LYS A 32 -54.60 -33.94 23.70
C LYS A 32 -55.14 -33.90 25.14
N ILE A 33 -55.41 -35.06 25.74
CA ILE A 33 -55.77 -35.15 27.16
C ILE A 33 -54.56 -34.78 28.02
N ILE A 34 -53.38 -35.30 27.68
CA ILE A 34 -52.11 -34.96 28.35
C ILE A 34 -51.85 -33.45 28.28
N GLU A 35 -52.02 -32.83 27.10
CA GLU A 35 -51.89 -31.37 26.93
C GLU A 35 -52.74 -30.59 27.94
N LYS A 36 -54.04 -30.92 28.02
CA LYS A 36 -54.98 -30.24 28.91
C LYS A 36 -54.64 -30.46 30.38
N ALA A 37 -54.22 -31.67 30.74
CA ALA A 37 -53.81 -32.01 32.10
C ALA A 37 -52.58 -31.20 32.51
N VAL A 38 -51.55 -31.15 31.65
CA VAL A 38 -50.32 -30.36 31.87
C VAL A 38 -50.63 -28.87 31.96
N TYR A 39 -51.45 -28.32 31.06
CA TYR A 39 -51.88 -26.92 31.11
C TYR A 39 -52.57 -26.58 32.43
N LYS A 40 -53.51 -27.42 32.87
CA LYS A 40 -54.23 -27.22 34.14
C LYS A 40 -53.30 -27.33 35.35
N GLY A 41 -52.33 -28.24 35.30
CA GLY A 41 -51.30 -28.40 36.33
C GLY A 41 -50.38 -27.19 36.44
N LEU A 42 -49.82 -26.74 35.31
CA LEU A 42 -48.93 -25.58 35.27
C LEU A 42 -49.64 -24.30 35.71
N ARG A 43 -50.89 -24.08 35.28
CA ARG A 43 -51.68 -22.91 35.69
C ARG A 43 -51.90 -22.84 37.21
N LYS A 44 -51.89 -23.97 37.94
CA LYS A 44 -51.97 -23.97 39.41
C LYS A 44 -50.71 -23.42 40.08
N THR A 45 -49.55 -23.47 39.41
CA THR A 45 -48.27 -23.06 40.01
C THR A 45 -48.04 -21.55 40.01
N LYS A 46 -48.86 -20.76 39.28
CA LYS A 46 -48.77 -19.29 39.19
C LYS A 46 -47.36 -18.78 38.89
N ILE A 47 -46.60 -19.54 38.08
CA ILE A 47 -45.21 -19.20 37.76
C ILE A 47 -45.16 -17.95 36.86
N ASP A 48 -46.04 -17.81 35.87
CA ASP A 48 -46.12 -16.60 35.03
C ASP A 48 -46.36 -15.34 35.88
N ASP A 49 -47.31 -15.42 36.82
CA ASP A 49 -47.71 -14.28 37.66
C ASP A 49 -46.55 -13.76 38.51
N LYS A 50 -45.66 -14.65 38.95
CA LYS A 50 -44.48 -14.29 39.75
C LYS A 50 -43.30 -13.80 38.90
N LEU A 51 -43.10 -14.39 37.72
CA LEU A 51 -41.97 -14.04 36.85
C LEU A 51 -42.22 -12.79 36.01
N PHE A 52 -43.48 -12.50 35.67
CA PHE A 52 -43.87 -11.41 34.76
C PHE A 52 -44.78 -10.37 35.41
N ALA A 53 -44.78 -10.29 36.75
CA ALA A 53 -45.52 -9.27 37.50
C ALA A 53 -45.25 -7.86 36.94
N GLY A 54 -46.31 -7.17 36.49
CA GLY A 54 -46.25 -5.79 36.01
C GLY A 54 -45.99 -5.59 34.50
N LYS A 55 -45.89 -6.66 33.69
CA LYS A 55 -45.82 -6.55 32.22
C LYS A 55 -47.17 -6.88 31.58
N LYS A 56 -47.50 -6.20 30.46
CA LYS A 56 -48.73 -6.47 29.69
C LYS A 56 -48.83 -7.97 29.36
N PRO A 57 -50.03 -8.59 29.48
CA PRO A 57 -50.18 -10.02 29.24
C PRO A 57 -49.74 -10.35 27.82
N SER A 58 -48.81 -11.30 27.69
CA SER A 58 -48.37 -11.77 26.39
C SER A 58 -49.52 -12.49 25.68
N ARG A 59 -49.52 -12.47 24.34
CA ARG A 59 -50.54 -13.15 23.52
C ARG A 59 -50.59 -14.68 23.74
N TYR A 60 -49.53 -15.24 24.35
CA TYR A 60 -49.39 -16.66 24.68
C TYR A 60 -48.72 -16.82 26.04
N SER A 61 -49.45 -17.31 27.05
CA SER A 61 -48.89 -17.57 28.39
C SER A 61 -47.86 -18.70 28.34
N SER A 62 -46.86 -18.64 29.21
CA SER A 62 -45.79 -19.64 29.27
C SER A 62 -46.34 -21.05 29.50
N GLU A 63 -47.40 -21.19 30.30
CA GLU A 63 -48.06 -22.47 30.56
C GLU A 63 -48.69 -23.08 29.31
N LYS A 64 -49.27 -22.24 28.44
CA LYS A 64 -49.90 -22.68 27.18
C LYS A 64 -48.85 -23.10 26.15
N VAL A 65 -47.70 -22.43 26.14
CA VAL A 65 -46.57 -22.80 25.28
C VAL A 65 -46.02 -24.16 25.72
N ILE A 66 -45.73 -24.32 27.02
CA ILE A 66 -45.21 -25.58 27.58
C ILE A 66 -46.20 -26.73 27.36
N SER A 67 -47.50 -26.52 27.58
CA SER A 67 -48.50 -27.59 27.36
C SER A 67 -48.54 -28.04 25.90
N LYS A 68 -48.45 -27.11 24.94
CA LYS A 68 -48.37 -27.44 23.51
C LYS A 68 -47.09 -28.19 23.14
N VAL A 69 -45.95 -27.84 23.73
CA VAL A 69 -44.70 -28.59 23.53
C VAL A 69 -44.87 -30.03 23.99
N VAL A 70 -45.47 -30.25 25.17
CA VAL A 70 -45.76 -31.60 25.68
C VAL A 70 -46.72 -32.36 24.77
N TYR A 71 -47.74 -31.69 24.21
CA TYR A 71 -48.62 -32.29 23.19
C TYR A 71 -47.84 -32.78 21.97
N PHE A 72 -46.94 -31.96 21.41
CA PHE A 72 -46.14 -32.37 20.26
C PHE A 72 -45.18 -33.52 20.59
N ILE A 73 -44.57 -33.54 21.79
CA ILE A 73 -43.74 -34.67 22.24
C ILE A 73 -44.57 -35.95 22.34
N ALA A 74 -45.75 -35.88 22.96
CA ALA A 74 -46.67 -37.02 23.05
C ALA A 74 -47.10 -37.50 21.66
N LEU A 75 -47.37 -36.58 20.74
CA LEU A 75 -47.72 -36.90 19.35
C LEU A 75 -46.55 -37.56 18.60
N ILE A 76 -45.30 -37.12 18.83
CA ILE A 76 -44.10 -37.76 18.27
C ILE A 76 -44.00 -39.22 18.75
N ILE A 77 -44.29 -39.50 20.03
CA ILE A 77 -44.32 -40.88 20.55
C ILE A 77 -45.39 -41.70 19.83
N VAL A 78 -46.58 -41.13 19.62
CA VAL A 78 -47.68 -41.79 18.88
C VAL A 78 -47.26 -42.10 17.44
N PHE A 79 -46.58 -41.17 16.76
CA PHE A 79 -46.06 -41.40 15.41
C PHE A 79 -44.97 -42.48 15.39
N ILE A 80 -44.07 -42.52 16.37
CA ILE A 80 -43.06 -43.58 16.49
C ILE A 80 -43.76 -44.95 16.63
N LEU A 81 -44.76 -45.06 17.50
CA LEU A 81 -45.54 -46.29 17.68
C LEU A 81 -46.25 -46.70 16.37
N PHE A 82 -46.90 -45.73 15.71
CA PHE A 82 -47.56 -45.93 14.42
C PHE A 82 -46.62 -46.49 13.35
N PHE A 83 -45.47 -45.85 13.12
CA PHE A 83 -44.51 -46.28 12.11
C PHE A 83 -43.85 -47.63 12.46
N ASN A 84 -43.61 -47.90 13.75
CA ASN A 84 -43.07 -49.19 14.19
C ASN A 84 -44.04 -50.35 13.96
N ILE A 85 -45.35 -50.16 14.20
CA ILE A 85 -46.39 -51.17 13.92
C ILE A 85 -46.46 -51.48 12.42
N LEU A 86 -46.24 -50.48 11.56
CA LEU A 86 -46.16 -50.65 10.12
C LEU A 86 -44.82 -51.23 9.63
N HIS A 87 -43.88 -51.52 10.54
CA HIS A 87 -42.50 -51.90 10.25
C HIS A 87 -41.74 -50.86 9.38
N LEU A 88 -42.12 -49.59 9.46
CA LEU A 88 -41.47 -48.45 8.78
C LEU A 88 -40.39 -47.82 9.66
N THR A 89 -39.45 -48.63 10.12
CA THR A 89 -38.41 -48.20 11.08
C THR A 89 -37.50 -47.09 10.55
N THR A 90 -37.28 -47.05 9.23
CA THR A 90 -36.53 -45.98 8.54
C THR A 90 -37.24 -44.62 8.68
N VAL A 91 -38.57 -44.63 8.63
CA VAL A 91 -39.40 -43.42 8.82
C VAL A 91 -39.50 -43.06 10.30
N ALA A 92 -39.52 -44.04 11.20
CA ALA A 92 -39.58 -43.83 12.65
C ALA A 92 -38.26 -43.28 13.25
N SER A 93 -37.11 -43.67 12.68
CA SER A 93 -35.78 -43.37 13.23
C SER A 93 -35.49 -41.86 13.46
N PRO A 94 -35.83 -40.95 12.52
CA PRO A 94 -35.70 -39.51 12.77
C PRO A 94 -36.52 -39.03 13.98
N PHE A 95 -37.75 -39.52 14.16
CA PHE A 95 -38.60 -39.16 15.30
C PHE A 95 -38.04 -39.68 16.62
N VAL A 96 -37.50 -40.90 16.64
CA VAL A 96 -36.78 -41.46 17.81
C VAL A 96 -35.57 -40.60 18.17
N SER A 97 -34.82 -40.14 17.16
CA SER A 97 -33.67 -39.25 17.35
C SER A 97 -34.10 -37.89 17.90
N MET A 98 -35.19 -37.30 17.39
CA MET A 98 -35.77 -36.07 17.92
C MET A 98 -36.23 -36.22 19.37
N LEU A 99 -36.93 -37.31 19.70
CA LEU A 99 -37.37 -37.59 21.06
C LEU A 99 -36.17 -37.76 22.01
N SER A 100 -35.13 -38.45 21.57
CA SER A 100 -33.89 -38.62 22.33
C SER A 100 -33.17 -37.29 22.55
N ALA A 101 -33.12 -36.42 21.53
CA ALA A 101 -32.54 -35.09 21.65
C ALA A 101 -33.33 -34.19 22.62
N ILE A 102 -34.67 -34.20 22.56
CA ILE A 102 -35.54 -33.43 23.45
C ILE A 102 -35.43 -33.92 24.90
N THR A 103 -35.45 -35.23 25.13
CA THR A 103 -35.33 -35.78 26.49
C THR A 103 -33.94 -35.53 27.07
N ALA A 104 -32.88 -35.63 26.26
CA ALA A 104 -31.52 -35.25 26.65
C ALA A 104 -31.37 -33.74 26.89
N ALA A 105 -32.21 -32.91 26.25
CA ALA A 105 -32.19 -31.46 26.42
C ALA A 105 -32.70 -31.02 27.81
N ILE A 106 -33.62 -31.77 28.43
CA ILE A 106 -34.22 -31.39 29.72
C ILE A 106 -33.16 -31.23 30.83
N PRO A 107 -32.29 -32.23 31.12
CA PRO A 107 -31.23 -32.05 32.11
C PRO A 107 -30.24 -30.94 31.76
N SER A 108 -29.88 -30.77 30.47
CA SER A 108 -28.94 -29.74 30.03
C SER A 108 -29.48 -28.32 30.20
N VAL A 109 -30.76 -28.09 29.90
CA VAL A 109 -31.42 -26.79 30.08
C VAL A 109 -31.52 -26.45 31.56
N LEU A 110 -31.85 -27.42 32.42
CA LEU A 110 -31.86 -27.22 33.87
C LEU A 110 -30.46 -26.88 34.40
N LYS A 111 -29.42 -27.62 34.00
CA LYS A 111 -28.03 -27.33 34.37
C LYS A 111 -27.58 -25.95 33.88
N ALA A 112 -27.93 -25.58 32.66
CA ALA A 112 -27.60 -24.28 32.07
C ALA A 112 -28.30 -23.13 32.80
N GLY A 113 -29.58 -23.31 33.15
CA GLY A 113 -30.33 -22.35 33.96
C GLY A 113 -29.73 -22.18 35.36
N LEU A 114 -29.30 -23.27 36.00
CA LEU A 114 -28.63 -23.23 37.29
C LEU A 114 -27.27 -22.50 37.20
N LEU A 115 -26.47 -22.77 36.18
CA LEU A 115 -25.21 -22.06 35.92
C LEU A 115 -25.43 -20.56 35.67
N LEU A 116 -26.47 -20.20 34.93
CA LEU A 116 -26.81 -18.80 34.67
C LEU A 116 -27.24 -18.08 35.95
N LEU A 117 -28.04 -18.74 36.80
CA LEU A 117 -28.41 -18.22 38.12
C LEU A 117 -27.19 -18.02 39.03
N LEU A 118 -26.28 -19.01 39.05
CA LEU A 118 -25.02 -18.89 39.78
C LEU A 118 -24.16 -17.74 39.25
N GLY A 119 -24.03 -17.62 37.92
CA GLY A 119 -23.29 -16.53 37.28
C GLY A 119 -23.88 -15.17 37.59
N TRP A 120 -25.21 -15.03 37.55
CA TRP A 120 -25.91 -13.80 37.92
C TRP A 120 -25.70 -13.43 39.39
N ALA A 121 -25.75 -14.41 40.30
CA ALA A 121 -25.48 -14.19 41.72
C ALA A 121 -24.02 -13.75 41.95
N ALA A 122 -23.05 -14.45 41.36
CA ALA A 122 -21.63 -14.11 41.42
C ALA A 122 -21.35 -12.71 40.86
N ALA A 123 -21.92 -12.39 39.69
CA ALA A 123 -21.80 -11.08 39.05
C ALA A 123 -22.36 -9.96 39.94
N SER A 124 -23.51 -10.19 40.57
CA SER A 124 -24.14 -9.23 41.48
C SER A 124 -23.26 -8.96 42.71
N VAL A 125 -22.71 -10.00 43.32
CA VAL A 125 -21.81 -9.89 44.48
C VAL A 125 -20.53 -9.15 44.10
N LEU A 126 -19.86 -9.53 43.02
CA LEU A 126 -18.62 -8.89 42.57
C LEU A 126 -18.85 -7.43 42.18
N SER A 127 -19.90 -7.14 41.42
CA SER A 127 -20.28 -5.79 41.03
C SER A 127 -20.56 -4.89 42.26
N PHE A 128 -21.23 -5.43 43.27
CA PHE A 128 -21.45 -4.74 44.54
C PHE A 128 -20.14 -4.44 45.29
N LEU A 129 -19.21 -5.39 45.34
CA LEU A 129 -17.89 -5.19 45.94
C LEU A 129 -17.09 -4.09 45.23
N VAL A 130 -17.06 -4.11 43.89
CA VAL A 130 -16.37 -3.08 43.10
C VAL A 130 -16.98 -1.70 43.34
N LYS A 131 -18.31 -1.57 43.36
CA LYS A 131 -18.98 -0.31 43.66
C LYS A 131 -18.65 0.20 45.06
N LYS A 132 -18.68 -0.68 46.06
CA LYS A 132 -18.41 -0.34 47.46
C LYS A 132 -16.95 0.09 47.68
N ILE A 133 -16.00 -0.62 47.07
CA ILE A 133 -14.56 -0.32 47.15
C ILE A 133 -14.25 0.96 46.36
N GLY A 134 -14.76 1.09 45.14
CA GLY A 134 -14.52 2.24 44.27
C GLY A 134 -15.02 3.55 44.89
N ILE A 135 -16.23 3.56 45.45
CA ILE A 135 -16.75 4.76 46.13
C ILE A 135 -15.89 5.10 47.37
N LYS A 136 -15.51 4.09 48.17
CA LYS A 136 -14.69 4.31 49.38
C LYS A 136 -13.30 4.87 49.07
N LEU A 137 -12.65 4.41 48.00
CA LEU A 137 -11.35 4.92 47.54
C LEU A 137 -11.48 6.35 46.95
N SER A 138 -12.51 6.60 46.16
CA SER A 138 -12.75 7.89 45.51
C SER A 138 -13.09 9.02 46.51
N THR A 139 -13.67 8.70 47.67
CA THR A 139 -13.94 9.68 48.73
C THR A 139 -12.72 9.96 49.63
N SER A 140 -11.58 9.29 49.42
CA SER A 140 -10.38 9.53 50.23
C SER A 140 -9.61 10.79 49.78
N ASP A 141 -9.26 11.67 50.72
CA ASP A 141 -8.59 12.96 50.46
C ASP A 141 -7.24 12.85 49.73
N LYS A 142 -6.65 11.65 49.68
CA LYS A 142 -5.40 11.39 48.95
C LYS A 142 -5.56 11.40 47.43
N VAL A 143 -6.75 11.06 46.91
CA VAL A 143 -7.02 10.99 45.47
C VAL A 143 -7.30 12.39 44.88
N ARG A 144 -7.87 13.31 45.68
CA ARG A 144 -8.05 14.73 45.28
C ARG A 144 -6.76 15.51 45.05
N LYS A 145 -5.62 15.06 45.62
CA LYS A 145 -4.31 15.73 45.43
C LYS A 145 -3.68 15.45 44.06
N TRP A 146 -4.17 14.43 43.35
CA TRP A 146 -3.70 14.11 41.99
C TRP A 146 -4.66 14.81 41.05
N ASN A 147 -4.23 15.96 40.50
CA ASN A 147 -4.95 16.92 39.65
C ASN A 147 -5.45 16.36 38.29
N LEU A 148 -5.83 15.08 38.23
CA LEU A 148 -6.07 14.33 37.00
C LEU A 148 -7.56 14.25 36.58
N VAL A 149 -8.51 14.78 37.36
CA VAL A 149 -9.93 14.78 36.98
C VAL A 149 -10.64 16.06 37.42
N SER A 150 -11.14 16.82 36.44
CA SER A 150 -12.05 17.94 36.62
C SER A 150 -13.45 17.42 37.01
N GLU A 151 -14.08 18.03 38.01
CA GLU A 151 -15.46 17.79 38.48
C GLU A 151 -15.80 16.42 39.16
N GLY A 152 -16.24 16.48 40.42
CA GLY A 152 -16.61 15.31 41.23
C GLY A 152 -17.84 14.52 40.78
N LYS A 153 -18.54 14.92 39.70
CA LYS A 153 -19.65 14.16 39.11
C LYS A 153 -19.16 12.99 38.24
N ASP A 154 -17.98 13.09 37.64
CA ASP A 154 -17.46 12.08 36.70
C ASP A 154 -16.98 10.80 37.39
N ILE A 155 -16.47 10.89 38.63
CA ILE A 155 -15.90 9.74 39.34
C ILE A 155 -16.98 8.75 39.79
N HIS A 156 -18.13 9.24 40.28
CA HIS A 156 -19.25 8.38 40.64
C HIS A 156 -19.83 7.67 39.41
N GLN A 157 -19.85 8.35 38.27
CA GLN A 157 -20.27 7.77 37.00
C GLN A 157 -19.28 6.72 36.50
N ALA A 158 -17.97 6.98 36.60
CA ALA A 158 -16.92 6.01 36.27
C ALA A 158 -16.96 4.75 37.15
N VAL A 159 -17.16 4.90 38.47
CA VAL A 159 -17.27 3.76 39.39
C VAL A 159 -18.53 2.94 39.12
N ASN A 160 -19.66 3.60 38.83
CA ASN A 160 -20.89 2.89 38.44
C ASN A 160 -20.71 2.16 37.10
N ALA A 161 -20.07 2.80 36.11
CA ALA A 161 -19.76 2.16 34.83
C ALA A 161 -18.84 0.95 35.02
N ALA A 162 -17.78 1.08 35.83
CA ALA A 162 -16.88 -0.03 36.15
C ALA A 162 -17.61 -1.19 36.83
N SER A 163 -18.48 -0.91 37.80
CA SER A 163 -19.32 -1.91 38.47
C SER A 163 -20.25 -2.63 37.49
N GLN A 164 -20.82 -1.92 36.51
CA GLN A 164 -21.66 -2.51 35.48
C GLN A 164 -20.85 -3.34 34.47
N ILE A 165 -19.66 -2.89 34.09
CA ILE A 165 -18.74 -3.66 33.24
C ILE A 165 -18.37 -4.98 33.94
N VAL A 166 -18.01 -4.93 35.22
CA VAL A 166 -17.69 -6.13 36.00
C VAL A 166 -18.87 -7.09 36.07
N PHE A 167 -20.10 -6.58 36.25
CA PHE A 167 -21.30 -7.42 36.22
C PHE A 167 -21.42 -8.20 34.89
N TYR A 168 -21.34 -7.50 33.76
CA TYR A 168 -21.43 -8.16 32.46
C TYR A 168 -20.24 -9.06 32.15
N LEU A 169 -19.03 -8.69 32.56
CA LEU A 169 -17.83 -9.50 32.35
C LEU A 169 -17.91 -10.81 33.14
N VAL A 170 -18.35 -10.76 34.40
CA VAL A 170 -18.56 -11.98 35.19
C VAL A 170 -19.66 -12.84 34.55
N LEU A 171 -20.78 -12.25 34.11
CA LEU A 171 -21.82 -13.00 33.40
C LEU A 171 -21.28 -13.63 32.10
N LEU A 172 -20.43 -12.90 31.38
CA LEU A 172 -19.73 -13.35 30.18
C LEU A 172 -18.83 -14.57 30.49
N VAL A 173 -18.12 -14.58 31.62
CA VAL A 173 -17.27 -15.71 32.06
C VAL A 173 -18.08 -16.99 32.29
N PHE A 174 -19.33 -16.87 32.73
CA PHE A 174 -20.22 -18.03 32.93
C PHE A 174 -20.91 -18.50 31.64
N LEU A 175 -20.96 -17.66 30.60
CA LEU A 175 -21.62 -17.98 29.33
C LEU A 175 -21.07 -19.23 28.62
N PRO A 176 -19.74 -19.50 28.51
CA PRO A 176 -19.26 -20.71 27.88
C PRO A 176 -19.70 -21.95 28.66
N GLY A 177 -19.76 -21.88 30.00
CA GLY A 177 -20.30 -22.93 30.85
C GLY A 177 -21.79 -23.19 30.59
N VAL A 178 -22.59 -22.13 30.44
CA VAL A 178 -24.01 -22.23 30.07
C VAL A 178 -24.17 -22.89 28.70
N LEU A 179 -23.42 -22.44 27.70
CA LEU A 179 -23.46 -22.99 26.33
C LEU A 179 -22.98 -24.45 26.28
N SER A 180 -21.92 -24.78 27.02
CA SER A 180 -21.42 -26.15 27.16
C SER A 180 -22.45 -27.05 27.83
N SER A 181 -23.15 -26.54 28.85
CA SER A 181 -24.23 -27.27 29.51
C SER A 181 -25.39 -27.55 28.55
N LEU A 182 -25.71 -26.61 27.66
CA LEU A 182 -26.68 -26.79 26.57
C LEU A 182 -26.19 -27.70 25.43
N LYS A 183 -24.96 -28.23 25.52
CA LYS A 183 -24.29 -29.04 24.48
C LYS A 183 -24.18 -28.31 23.13
N ILE A 184 -24.05 -26.98 23.15
CA ILE A 184 -23.85 -26.15 21.95
C ILE A 184 -22.34 -26.05 21.67
N SER A 185 -21.72 -27.21 21.39
CA SER A 185 -20.26 -27.34 21.27
C SER A 185 -19.66 -26.51 20.14
N GLY A 186 -20.43 -26.21 19.09
CA GLY A 186 -19.99 -25.38 17.96
C GLY A 186 -19.76 -23.91 18.31
N ILE A 187 -20.31 -23.42 19.42
CA ILE A 187 -20.22 -22.00 19.84
C ILE A 187 -19.43 -21.84 21.14
N SER A 188 -19.51 -22.81 22.05
CA SER A 188 -18.84 -22.72 23.36
C SER A 188 -17.31 -22.70 23.23
N GLY A 189 -16.73 -23.43 22.27
CA GLY A 189 -15.27 -23.51 22.07
C GLY A 189 -14.64 -22.15 21.74
N PRO A 190 -14.98 -21.51 20.61
CA PRO A 190 -14.43 -20.20 20.25
C PRO A 190 -14.64 -19.13 21.34
N PHE A 191 -15.80 -19.14 22.00
CA PHE A 191 -16.10 -18.21 23.08
C PHE A 191 -15.24 -18.46 24.33
N THR A 192 -14.95 -19.72 24.66
CA THR A 192 -14.02 -20.09 25.74
C THR A 192 -12.61 -19.57 25.42
N ASN A 193 -12.13 -19.77 24.19
CA ASN A 193 -10.82 -19.29 23.76
C ASN A 193 -10.72 -17.75 23.81
N MET A 194 -11.78 -17.04 23.43
CA MET A 194 -11.84 -15.57 23.56
C MET A 194 -11.77 -15.14 25.02
N MET A 195 -12.50 -15.82 25.91
CA MET A 195 -12.48 -15.54 27.35
C MET A 195 -11.08 -15.77 27.92
N GLU A 196 -10.45 -16.90 27.59
CA GLU A 196 -9.08 -17.22 28.01
C GLU A 196 -8.09 -16.16 27.50
N SER A 197 -8.24 -15.72 26.26
CA SER A 197 -7.39 -14.66 25.67
C SER A 197 -7.56 -13.33 26.41
N VAL A 198 -8.80 -12.94 26.74
CA VAL A 198 -9.08 -11.71 27.50
C VAL A 198 -8.52 -11.80 28.92
N LEU A 199 -8.69 -12.93 29.60
CA LEU A 199 -8.17 -13.14 30.95
C LEU A 199 -6.64 -13.17 30.96
N ALA A 200 -6.01 -13.81 29.97
CA ALA A 200 -4.55 -13.84 29.81
C ALA A 200 -3.98 -12.46 29.43
N PHE A 201 -4.76 -11.60 28.79
CA PHE A 201 -4.38 -10.23 28.48
C PHE A 201 -4.33 -9.34 29.73
N LEU A 202 -5.14 -9.60 30.77
CA LEU A 202 -5.18 -8.75 31.97
C LEU A 202 -3.83 -8.68 32.72
N PRO A 203 -3.15 -9.79 33.05
CA PRO A 203 -1.79 -9.74 33.63
C PRO A 203 -0.77 -9.05 32.71
N LYS A 204 -0.84 -9.32 31.41
CA LYS A 204 0.05 -8.71 30.40
C LYS A 204 -0.13 -7.19 30.35
N LEU A 205 -1.38 -6.73 30.37
CA LEU A 205 -1.73 -5.31 30.39
C LEU A 205 -1.18 -4.59 31.61
N PHE A 206 -1.31 -5.20 32.79
CA PHE A 206 -0.75 -4.63 34.01
C PHE A 206 0.79 -4.55 33.94
N ALA A 207 1.45 -5.61 33.50
CA ALA A 207 2.91 -5.63 33.34
C ALA A 207 3.40 -4.57 32.33
N ALA A 208 2.73 -4.44 31.18
CA ALA A 208 3.05 -3.43 30.18
C ALA A 208 2.85 -2.00 30.72
N ALA A 209 1.75 -1.74 31.44
CA ALA A 209 1.51 -0.45 32.07
C ALA A 209 2.60 -0.09 33.09
N LEU A 210 3.07 -1.07 33.87
CA LEU A 210 4.17 -0.87 34.81
C LEU A 210 5.48 -0.52 34.08
N ILE A 211 5.81 -1.22 32.99
CA ILE A 211 6.99 -0.93 32.15
C ILE A 211 6.94 0.51 31.63
N VAL A 212 5.81 0.93 31.05
CA VAL A 212 5.64 2.31 30.54
C VAL A 212 5.78 3.33 31.66
N LEU A 213 5.16 3.10 32.82
CA LEU A 213 5.21 4.02 33.95
C LEU A 213 6.65 4.22 34.43
N ILE A 214 7.38 3.12 34.65
CA ILE A 214 8.78 3.15 35.09
C ILE A 214 9.65 3.81 34.03
N GLY A 215 9.55 3.36 32.77
CA GLY A 215 10.39 3.87 31.70
C GLY A 215 10.11 5.33 31.34
N TRP A 216 8.86 5.80 31.47
CA TRP A 216 8.51 7.23 31.33
C TRP A 216 9.20 8.08 32.41
N LEU A 217 9.19 7.62 33.66
CA LEU A 217 9.84 8.32 34.77
C LEU A 217 11.35 8.40 34.53
N VAL A 218 11.98 7.29 34.14
CA VAL A 218 13.41 7.23 33.81
C VAL A 218 13.75 8.14 32.63
N ALA A 219 13.00 8.06 31.52
CA ALA A 219 13.24 8.89 30.35
C ALA A 219 13.14 10.39 30.68
N ARG A 220 12.15 10.78 31.48
CA ARG A 220 11.97 12.16 31.94
C ARG A 220 13.14 12.63 32.79
N LEU A 221 13.59 11.81 33.73
CA LEU A 221 14.75 12.12 34.56
C LEU A 221 16.00 12.32 33.70
N VAL A 222 16.25 11.42 32.74
CA VAL A 222 17.40 11.50 31.84
C VAL A 222 17.35 12.75 30.96
N ARG A 223 16.19 13.10 30.41
CA ARG A 223 15.99 14.34 29.66
C ARG A 223 16.42 15.56 30.45
N ASP A 224 15.91 15.67 31.68
CA ASP A 224 16.11 16.84 32.51
C ASP A 224 17.60 16.94 32.92
N ILE A 225 18.26 15.79 33.21
CA ILE A 225 19.71 15.71 33.44
C ILE A 225 20.50 16.17 32.21
N ILE A 226 20.22 15.62 31.02
CA ILE A 226 20.94 15.93 29.78
C ILE A 226 20.76 17.41 29.41
N THR A 227 19.53 17.93 29.52
CA THR A 227 19.23 19.33 29.22
C THR A 227 20.03 20.26 30.13
N ASN A 228 20.00 20.02 31.43
CA ASN A 228 20.73 20.84 32.40
C ASN A 228 22.25 20.74 32.24
N PHE A 229 22.78 19.55 31.95
CA PHE A 229 24.19 19.35 31.69
C PHE A 229 24.66 20.08 30.43
N LEU A 230 23.94 19.96 29.32
CA LEU A 230 24.27 20.62 28.05
C LEU A 230 24.14 22.14 28.12
N ALA A 231 23.17 22.64 28.89
CA ALA A 231 23.06 24.07 29.18
C ALA A 231 24.25 24.57 30.02
N SER A 232 24.70 23.76 30.99
CA SER A 232 25.83 24.12 31.86
C SER A 232 27.16 24.22 31.11
N ILE A 233 27.39 23.37 30.11
CA ILE A 233 28.61 23.43 29.26
C ILE A 233 28.54 24.51 28.16
N GLY A 234 27.41 25.24 28.05
CA GLY A 234 27.25 26.36 27.14
C GLY A 234 27.00 26.00 25.68
N THR A 235 26.28 24.89 25.42
CA THR A 235 25.90 24.49 24.04
C THR A 235 25.09 25.57 23.30
N GLU A 236 24.43 26.46 24.02
CA GLU A 236 23.71 27.62 23.50
C GLU A 236 24.65 28.59 22.78
N ARG A 237 25.84 28.82 23.35
CA ARG A 237 26.86 29.70 22.75
C ARG A 237 27.38 29.12 21.44
N PHE A 238 27.53 27.80 21.38
CA PHE A 238 27.92 27.09 20.17
C PHE A 238 26.83 27.16 19.10
N ALA A 239 25.56 26.93 19.47
CA ALA A 239 24.41 27.04 18.57
C ALA A 239 24.29 28.44 17.95
N ALA A 240 24.50 29.48 18.75
CA ALA A 240 24.48 30.87 18.29
C ALA A 240 25.61 31.17 17.30
N ARG A 241 26.84 30.66 17.54
CA ARG A 241 27.98 30.81 16.62
C ARG A 241 27.76 30.12 15.27
N MET A 242 27.01 29.02 15.27
CA MET A 242 26.67 28.26 14.07
C MET A 242 25.45 28.83 13.32
N GLY A 243 24.82 29.89 13.79
CA GLY A 243 23.61 30.47 13.17
C GLY A 243 22.36 29.59 13.29
N LEU A 244 22.39 28.54 14.13
CA LEU A 244 21.29 27.59 14.30
C LEU A 244 20.09 28.18 15.04
N SER A 245 20.27 29.31 15.73
CA SER A 245 19.23 30.03 16.46
C SER A 245 18.06 30.47 15.58
N ILE A 246 18.28 30.68 14.28
CA ILE A 246 17.22 31.06 13.32
C ILE A 246 16.22 29.91 13.12
N TYR A 247 16.69 28.66 13.21
CA TYR A 247 15.89 27.46 12.99
C TYR A 247 15.24 26.94 14.29
N LEU A 248 15.78 27.31 15.44
CA LEU A 248 15.37 26.85 16.78
C LEU A 248 14.47 27.88 17.50
N LYS A 249 13.45 28.41 16.81
CA LYS A 249 12.54 29.39 17.42
C LYS A 249 11.95 28.84 18.74
N ASP A 250 12.12 29.62 19.80
CA ASP A 250 11.61 29.37 21.17
C ASP A 250 12.16 28.14 21.92
N THR A 251 13.19 27.47 21.40
CA THR A 251 13.80 26.29 22.06
C THR A 251 15.32 26.35 22.09
N SER A 252 15.93 25.92 23.21
CA SER A 252 17.40 25.82 23.31
C SER A 252 17.91 24.52 22.68
N LEU A 253 19.14 24.53 22.14
CA LEU A 253 19.78 23.34 21.58
C LEU A 253 19.87 22.21 22.63
N SER A 254 20.18 22.56 23.87
CA SER A 254 20.19 21.67 25.02
C SER A 254 18.84 20.99 25.28
N ALA A 255 17.72 21.71 25.18
CA ALA A 255 16.37 21.16 25.35
C ALA A 255 15.97 20.25 24.19
N VAL A 256 16.39 20.57 22.96
CA VAL A 256 16.16 19.72 21.79
C VAL A 256 16.92 18.40 21.96
N ILE A 257 18.21 18.44 22.31
CA ILE A 257 19.00 17.22 22.52
C ILE A 257 18.44 16.41 23.68
N GLY A 258 18.04 17.06 24.77
CA GLY A 258 17.34 16.39 25.88
C GLY A 258 16.06 15.70 25.43
N THR A 259 15.24 16.37 24.63
CA THR A 259 13.98 15.81 24.11
C THR A 259 14.22 14.66 23.14
N ILE A 260 15.27 14.73 22.32
CA ILE A 260 15.69 13.61 21.47
C ILE A 260 16.09 12.42 22.35
N ALA A 261 16.89 12.64 23.40
CA ALA A 261 17.26 11.58 24.33
C ALA A 261 16.03 10.98 25.05
N TYR A 262 15.07 11.81 25.47
CA TYR A 262 13.79 11.37 26.03
C TYR A 262 13.07 10.41 25.08
N VAL A 263 12.90 10.81 23.81
CA VAL A 263 12.22 10.00 22.79
C VAL A 263 12.99 8.72 22.51
N LEU A 264 14.33 8.79 22.40
CA LEU A 264 15.19 7.62 22.17
C LEU A 264 15.12 6.58 23.29
N ILE A 265 14.87 6.99 24.54
CA ILE A 265 14.65 6.06 25.66
C ILE A 265 13.20 5.58 25.69
N LEU A 266 12.25 6.45 25.41
CA LEU A 266 10.82 6.14 25.47
C LEU A 266 10.41 5.11 24.40
N ILE A 267 10.97 5.18 23.18
CA ILE A 267 10.61 4.25 22.12
C ILE A 267 10.92 2.78 22.51
N PRO A 268 12.13 2.40 22.96
CA PRO A 268 12.41 1.07 23.50
C PRO A 268 11.51 0.66 24.66
N VAL A 269 11.15 1.59 25.56
CA VAL A 269 10.24 1.32 26.68
C VAL A 269 8.85 0.95 26.16
N VAL A 270 8.32 1.74 25.23
CA VAL A 270 7.01 1.48 24.60
C VAL A 270 7.04 0.14 23.86
N ILE A 271 8.10 -0.12 23.09
CA ILE A 271 8.31 -1.40 22.42
C ILE A 271 8.32 -2.56 23.42
N SER A 272 9.05 -2.44 24.53
CA SER A 272 9.11 -3.47 25.58
C SER A 272 7.74 -3.71 26.21
N ALA A 273 6.95 -2.66 26.40
CA ALA A 273 5.57 -2.78 26.86
C ALA A 273 4.66 -3.44 25.83
N LEU A 274 4.80 -3.13 24.54
CA LEU A 274 4.05 -3.76 23.46
C LEU A 274 4.42 -5.25 23.29
N ASP A 275 5.69 -5.60 23.49
CA ASP A 275 6.16 -6.99 23.49
C ASP A 275 5.58 -7.77 24.68
N GLN A 276 5.51 -7.16 25.86
CA GLN A 276 4.84 -7.74 27.03
C GLN A 276 3.34 -7.99 26.80
N LEU A 277 2.69 -7.17 25.96
CA LEU A 277 1.30 -7.38 25.52
C LEU A 277 1.16 -8.51 24.48
N ASP A 278 2.27 -9.09 24.02
CA ASP A 278 2.33 -10.13 22.99
C ASP A 278 1.72 -9.68 21.65
N VAL A 279 1.83 -8.38 21.36
CA VAL A 279 1.36 -7.79 20.11
C VAL A 279 2.50 -7.84 19.09
N ALA A 280 2.99 -9.06 18.84
CA ALA A 280 4.17 -9.32 18.00
C ALA A 280 4.04 -8.76 16.57
N GLY A 281 2.81 -8.64 16.06
CA GLY A 281 2.52 -8.06 14.76
C GLY A 281 2.86 -6.56 14.65
N ILE A 282 2.96 -5.85 15.79
CA ILE A 282 3.26 -4.41 15.83
C ILE A 282 4.64 -4.15 16.43
N SER A 283 5.01 -4.87 17.50
CA SER A 283 6.28 -4.64 18.19
C SER A 283 7.49 -4.92 17.28
N LYS A 284 7.50 -6.03 16.54
CA LYS A 284 8.66 -6.44 15.73
C LYS A 284 9.01 -5.46 14.60
N PRO A 285 8.06 -5.00 13.75
CA PRO A 285 8.37 -3.99 12.75
C PRO A 285 8.86 -2.68 13.38
N ALA A 286 8.27 -2.26 14.51
CA ALA A 286 8.70 -1.05 15.21
C ALA A 286 10.14 -1.16 15.75
N VAL A 287 10.52 -2.30 16.32
CA VAL A 287 11.91 -2.59 16.76
C VAL A 287 12.86 -2.53 15.57
N SER A 288 12.49 -3.16 14.46
CA SER A 288 13.31 -3.16 13.24
C SER A 288 13.55 -1.74 12.74
N MET A 289 12.49 -0.92 12.65
CA MET A 289 12.61 0.48 12.26
C MET A 289 13.49 1.29 13.20
N LEU A 290 13.36 1.10 14.52
CA LEU A 290 14.24 1.75 15.49
C LEU A 290 15.70 1.36 15.26
N ASN A 291 15.98 0.06 15.12
CA ASN A 291 17.33 -0.44 14.88
C ASN A 291 17.90 0.12 13.56
N THR A 292 17.09 0.19 12.49
CA THR A 292 17.47 0.83 11.23
C THR A 292 17.86 2.29 11.44
N ILE A 293 17.03 3.08 12.15
CA ILE A 293 17.30 4.50 12.43
C ILE A 293 18.58 4.65 13.29
N LEU A 294 18.75 3.82 14.32
CA LEU A 294 19.92 3.87 15.20
C LEU A 294 21.21 3.52 14.45
N ASN A 295 21.17 2.52 13.58
CA ASN A 295 22.30 2.12 12.73
C ASN A 295 22.58 3.17 11.63
N MET A 296 21.57 3.94 11.23
CA MET A 296 21.71 5.01 10.25
C MET A 296 22.47 6.21 10.83
N LEU A 297 22.38 6.49 12.14
CA LEU A 297 23.02 7.66 12.77
C LEU A 297 24.55 7.73 12.56
N PRO A 298 25.34 6.67 12.84
CA PRO A 298 26.76 6.66 12.51
C PRO A 298 27.03 6.84 11.01
N ASN A 299 26.24 6.17 10.17
CA ASN A 299 26.39 6.18 8.72
C ASN A 299 26.10 7.55 8.10
N ILE A 300 25.18 8.33 8.68
CA ILE A 300 24.89 9.70 8.26
C ILE A 300 26.13 10.58 8.43
N ILE A 301 26.90 10.41 9.50
CA ILE A 301 28.12 11.20 9.72
C ILE A 301 29.13 10.92 8.61
N ILE A 302 29.34 9.64 8.28
CA ILE A 302 30.23 9.21 7.19
C ILE A 302 29.73 9.77 5.85
N ALA A 303 28.43 9.67 5.60
CA ALA A 303 27.80 10.18 4.38
C ALA A 303 27.96 11.70 4.23
N ILE A 304 27.81 12.48 5.30
CA ILE A 304 28.04 13.93 5.27
C ILE A 304 29.49 14.22 4.89
N VAL A 305 30.46 13.57 5.53
CA VAL A 305 31.89 13.74 5.20
C VAL A 305 32.15 13.39 3.73
N LEU A 306 31.54 12.31 3.23
CA LEU A 306 31.70 11.85 1.86
C LEU A 306 31.10 12.83 0.84
N ILE A 307 29.94 13.44 1.12
CA ILE A 307 29.34 14.49 0.29
C ILE A 307 30.24 15.74 0.27
N LEU A 308 30.76 16.16 1.43
CA LEU A 308 31.70 17.29 1.51
C LEU A 308 32.95 17.02 0.66
N ALA A 309 33.50 15.81 0.73
CA ALA A 309 34.64 15.39 -0.09
C ALA A 309 34.30 15.39 -1.59
N GLY A 310 33.08 14.94 -1.96
CA GLY A 310 32.58 14.97 -3.33
C GLY A 310 32.44 16.40 -3.88
N MET A 311 31.96 17.35 -3.09
CA MET A 311 31.90 18.76 -3.49
C MET A 311 33.28 19.36 -3.73
N TRP A 312 34.26 19.03 -2.89
CA TRP A 312 35.64 19.47 -3.07
C TRP A 312 36.27 18.84 -4.32
N THR A 313 36.16 17.52 -4.45
CA THR A 313 36.68 16.75 -5.59
C THR A 313 36.03 17.19 -6.91
N GLY A 314 34.71 17.38 -6.92
CA GLY A 314 33.98 17.83 -8.11
C GLY A 314 34.40 19.22 -8.57
N LYS A 315 34.65 20.16 -7.65
CA LYS A 315 35.19 21.48 -8.01
C LYS A 315 36.58 21.37 -8.63
N TRP A 316 37.44 20.54 -8.06
CA TRP A 316 38.76 20.27 -8.61
C TRP A 316 38.68 19.67 -10.03
N VAL A 317 37.80 18.67 -10.23
CA VAL A 317 37.55 18.07 -11.55
C VAL A 317 37.02 19.09 -12.55
N ASN A 318 36.11 20.00 -12.16
CA ASN A 318 35.65 21.08 -13.03
C ASN A 318 36.82 21.89 -13.58
N THR A 319 37.69 22.38 -12.70
CA THR A 319 38.83 23.22 -13.07
C THR A 319 39.82 22.48 -13.95
N MET A 320 40.06 21.20 -13.68
CA MET A 320 40.94 20.36 -14.49
C MET A 320 40.36 20.12 -15.89
N VAL A 321 39.11 19.64 -15.98
CA VAL A 321 38.45 19.32 -17.25
C VAL A 321 38.28 20.57 -18.09
N SER A 322 37.72 21.65 -17.54
CA SER A 322 37.56 22.91 -18.27
C SER A 322 38.89 23.51 -18.70
N GLY A 323 39.92 23.48 -17.84
CA GLY A 323 41.25 24.00 -18.16
C GLY A 323 41.95 23.21 -19.28
N LEU A 324 41.82 21.88 -19.29
CA LEU A 324 42.35 21.04 -20.36
C LEU A 324 41.62 21.26 -21.68
N LEU A 325 40.29 21.34 -21.66
CA LEU A 325 39.50 21.61 -22.88
C LEU A 325 39.77 23.01 -23.44
N HIS A 326 39.90 24.01 -22.57
CA HIS A 326 40.25 25.36 -22.97
C HIS A 326 41.62 25.38 -23.68
N ARG A 327 42.64 24.72 -23.10
CA ARG A 327 43.98 24.58 -23.70
C ARG A 327 43.97 23.78 -25.01
N ALA A 328 43.08 22.79 -25.13
CA ALA A 328 42.86 22.05 -26.38
C ALA A 328 42.17 22.89 -27.47
N GLY A 329 41.74 24.12 -27.16
CA GLY A 329 41.16 25.04 -28.12
C GLY A 329 39.67 24.84 -28.37
N PHE A 330 38.94 24.08 -27.53
CA PHE A 330 37.50 23.84 -27.67
C PHE A 330 36.68 25.12 -27.74
N ASP A 331 37.09 26.16 -27.01
CA ASP A 331 36.37 27.44 -26.98
C ASP A 331 36.54 28.26 -28.27
N SER A 332 37.63 28.03 -29.01
CA SER A 332 37.90 28.70 -30.28
C SER A 332 37.01 28.19 -31.42
N VAL A 333 36.47 26.98 -31.30
CA VAL A 333 35.56 26.39 -32.28
C VAL A 333 34.24 27.16 -32.25
N LEU A 334 33.70 27.47 -31.05
CA LEU A 334 32.46 28.22 -30.86
C LEU A 334 32.57 29.67 -31.35
N GLY A 335 33.68 30.34 -31.06
CA GLY A 335 33.93 31.73 -31.50
C GLY A 335 33.98 31.89 -33.04
N LYS A 336 34.31 30.81 -33.77
CA LYS A 336 34.36 30.82 -35.25
C LYS A 336 33.00 30.55 -35.92
N MET A 337 31.95 30.23 -35.15
CA MET A 337 30.60 29.88 -35.62
C MET A 337 29.72 31.09 -36.00
N GLY A 338 30.27 32.31 -36.03
CA GLY A 338 29.57 33.49 -36.55
C GLY A 338 28.46 34.03 -35.63
N MET A 339 28.44 33.63 -34.35
CA MET A 339 27.76 34.40 -33.33
C MET A 339 28.67 35.57 -32.98
N GLU A 340 28.38 36.73 -33.56
CA GLU A 340 29.12 37.96 -33.30
C GLU A 340 29.17 38.25 -31.79
N THR A 341 30.31 38.79 -31.42
CA THR A 341 30.80 39.27 -30.12
C THR A 341 29.95 40.39 -29.50
N GLY A 342 28.63 40.26 -29.46
CA GLY A 342 27.70 41.25 -28.90
C GLY A 342 27.14 40.90 -27.52
N THR A 343 27.28 39.66 -27.06
CA THR A 343 26.86 39.26 -25.72
C THR A 343 27.94 38.35 -25.14
N PRO A 344 28.54 38.69 -23.98
CA PRO A 344 29.46 37.76 -23.32
C PRO A 344 28.64 36.56 -22.87
N ALA A 345 28.65 35.49 -23.66
CA ALA A 345 28.20 34.19 -23.19
C ALA A 345 29.12 33.82 -22.02
N LYS A 346 28.63 34.01 -20.78
CA LYS A 346 29.39 33.78 -19.55
C LYS A 346 29.83 32.31 -19.38
N LEU A 347 29.35 31.41 -20.23
CA LEU A 347 29.60 29.97 -20.18
C LEU A 347 30.19 29.53 -21.53
N SER A 348 31.47 29.18 -21.51
CA SER A 348 32.17 28.53 -22.63
C SER A 348 31.84 27.04 -22.69
N LEU A 349 32.02 26.41 -23.86
CA LEU A 349 31.76 24.98 -24.04
C LEU A 349 32.63 24.13 -23.11
N SER A 350 33.90 24.53 -22.91
CA SER A 350 34.81 23.89 -21.95
C SER A 350 34.28 23.97 -20.51
N GLN A 351 33.66 25.09 -20.12
CA GLN A 351 33.03 25.27 -18.80
C GLN A 351 31.75 24.43 -18.65
N VAL A 352 30.94 24.28 -19.70
CA VAL A 352 29.75 23.40 -19.65
C VAL A 352 30.17 21.96 -19.43
N VAL A 353 31.16 21.46 -20.17
CA VAL A 353 31.69 20.11 -19.99
C VAL A 353 32.32 19.92 -18.60
N GLY A 354 33.09 20.91 -18.12
CA GLY A 354 33.65 20.90 -16.76
C GLY A 354 32.57 20.89 -15.67
N MET A 355 31.47 21.63 -15.87
CA MET A 355 30.32 21.64 -14.96
C MET A 355 29.59 20.30 -14.96
N ILE A 356 29.39 19.67 -16.12
CA ILE A 356 28.79 18.32 -16.20
C ILE A 356 29.69 17.32 -15.47
N ALA A 357 31.00 17.34 -15.70
CA ALA A 357 31.95 16.48 -15.01
C ALA A 357 31.92 16.69 -13.48
N GLN A 358 31.81 17.95 -13.03
CA GLN A 358 31.61 18.27 -11.61
C GLN A 358 30.33 17.66 -11.05
N ILE A 359 29.21 17.81 -11.75
CA ILE A 359 27.91 17.28 -11.33
C ILE A 359 27.97 15.76 -11.24
N ILE A 360 28.57 15.09 -12.23
CA ILE A 360 28.76 13.63 -12.21
C ILE A 360 29.54 13.21 -10.96
N VAL A 361 30.68 13.86 -10.68
CA VAL A 361 31.49 13.51 -9.50
C VAL A 361 30.71 13.74 -8.21
N ILE A 362 30.04 14.88 -8.06
CA ILE A 362 29.22 15.15 -6.86
C ILE A 362 28.11 14.11 -6.70
N LEU A 363 27.44 13.74 -7.79
CA LEU A 363 26.39 12.73 -7.76
C LEU A 363 26.93 11.34 -7.45
N LEU A 364 28.13 10.96 -7.93
CA LEU A 364 28.77 9.69 -7.58
C LEU A 364 29.05 9.61 -6.07
N PHE A 365 29.66 10.64 -5.50
CA PHE A 365 29.85 10.71 -4.05
C PHE A 365 28.52 10.75 -3.29
N THR A 366 27.51 11.43 -3.82
CA THR A 366 26.18 11.44 -3.21
C THR A 366 25.52 10.06 -3.24
N ALA A 367 25.64 9.32 -4.35
CA ALA A 367 25.13 7.96 -4.48
C ALA A 367 25.80 7.01 -3.47
N GLU A 368 27.13 7.08 -3.33
CA GLU A 368 27.87 6.32 -2.32
C GLU A 368 27.45 6.68 -0.89
N ALA A 369 27.30 7.98 -0.61
CA ALA A 369 26.83 8.47 0.69
C ALA A 369 25.42 7.94 1.02
N LEU A 370 24.50 7.96 0.04
CA LEU A 370 23.15 7.41 0.19
C LEU A 370 23.15 5.89 0.37
N GLN A 371 24.07 5.19 -0.30
CA GLN A 371 24.24 3.74 -0.16
C GLN A 371 24.71 3.35 1.24
N ILE A 372 25.64 4.12 1.83
CA ILE A 372 26.09 3.93 3.22
C ILE A 372 24.93 4.12 4.21
N VAL A 373 24.04 5.09 3.94
CA VAL A 373 22.82 5.36 4.73
C VAL A 373 21.70 4.33 4.43
N GLN A 374 21.92 3.40 3.50
CA GLN A 374 20.98 2.36 3.06
C GLN A 374 19.71 2.88 2.37
N LEU A 375 19.79 4.05 1.72
CA LEU A 375 18.67 4.65 0.99
C LEU A 375 18.66 4.17 -0.47
N HIS A 376 18.47 2.87 -0.68
CA HIS A 376 18.63 2.22 -2.00
C HIS A 376 17.82 2.88 -3.13
N PHE A 377 16.57 3.25 -2.85
CA PHE A 377 15.72 3.97 -3.82
C PHE A 377 16.34 5.29 -4.29
N LEU A 378 16.96 6.05 -3.39
CA LEU A 378 17.62 7.31 -3.77
C LEU A 378 18.92 7.06 -4.54
N VAL A 379 19.61 5.95 -4.27
CA VAL A 379 20.78 5.51 -5.05
C VAL A 379 20.37 5.18 -6.48
N GLU A 380 19.27 4.44 -6.69
CA GLU A 380 18.74 4.14 -8.03
C GLU A 380 18.43 5.41 -8.82
N ILE A 381 17.79 6.40 -8.20
CA ILE A 381 17.52 7.68 -8.83
C ILE A 381 18.82 8.41 -9.17
N ALA A 382 19.76 8.50 -8.21
CA ALA A 382 21.03 9.18 -8.42
C ALA A 382 21.84 8.54 -9.56
N THR A 383 21.95 7.21 -9.58
CA THR A 383 22.64 6.45 -10.63
C THR A 383 21.96 6.57 -11.99
N GLY A 384 20.62 6.59 -12.05
CA GLY A 384 19.87 6.89 -13.26
C GLY A 384 20.17 8.27 -13.83
N ILE A 385 20.25 9.30 -12.98
CA ILE A 385 20.64 10.66 -13.39
C ILE A 385 22.09 10.67 -13.88
N ILE A 386 23.00 9.99 -13.19
CA ILE A 386 24.42 9.89 -13.58
C ILE A 386 24.54 9.24 -14.96
N ALA A 387 23.79 8.17 -15.23
CA ALA A 387 23.78 7.49 -16.53
C ALA A 387 23.24 8.37 -17.67
N TYR A 388 22.39 9.35 -17.35
CA TYR A 388 21.84 10.30 -18.33
C TYR A 388 22.82 11.44 -18.68
N LEU A 389 23.69 11.87 -17.76
CA LEU A 389 24.59 13.01 -17.97
C LEU A 389 25.58 12.85 -19.16
N PRO A 390 26.16 11.66 -19.45
CA PRO A 390 26.95 11.44 -20.66
C PRO A 390 26.19 11.78 -21.95
N ASN A 391 24.89 11.43 -22.02
CA ASN A 391 24.06 11.74 -23.18
C ASN A 391 23.86 13.24 -23.35
N VAL A 392 23.69 13.98 -22.25
CA VAL A 392 23.63 15.44 -22.27
C VAL A 392 24.92 16.04 -22.83
N LEU A 393 26.07 15.52 -22.42
CA LEU A 393 27.37 15.97 -22.93
C LEU A 393 27.48 15.73 -24.45
N VAL A 394 27.12 14.54 -24.91
CA VAL A 394 27.17 14.19 -26.34
C VAL A 394 26.19 15.07 -27.14
N ALA A 395 24.98 15.32 -26.63
CA ALA A 395 24.00 16.20 -27.28
C ALA A 395 24.53 17.64 -27.43
N VAL A 396 25.12 18.20 -26.38
CA VAL A 396 25.78 19.53 -26.41
C VAL A 396 26.92 19.55 -27.43
N PHE A 397 27.69 18.47 -27.52
CA PHE A 397 28.78 18.33 -28.48
C PHE A 397 28.27 18.25 -29.94
N ILE A 398 27.22 17.47 -30.21
CA ILE A 398 26.57 17.37 -31.52
C ILE A 398 26.04 18.74 -31.96
N LEU A 399 25.35 19.47 -31.07
CA LEU A 399 24.88 20.83 -31.36
C LEU A 399 26.03 21.77 -31.69
N GLY A 400 27.11 21.73 -30.90
CA GLY A 400 28.32 22.51 -31.16
C GLY A 400 28.91 22.23 -32.55
N ILE A 401 29.11 20.96 -32.90
CA ILE A 401 29.61 20.57 -34.23
C ILE A 401 28.65 21.00 -35.34
N GLY A 402 27.34 20.82 -35.15
CA GLY A 402 26.34 21.21 -36.15
C GLY A 402 26.33 22.69 -36.46
N LEU A 403 26.42 23.53 -35.42
CA LEU A 403 26.54 24.98 -35.58
C LEU A 403 27.82 25.38 -36.34
N TYR A 404 28.95 24.73 -36.02
CA TYR A 404 30.21 24.96 -36.71
C TYR A 404 30.18 24.50 -38.17
N ALA A 405 29.72 23.28 -38.43
CA ALA A 405 29.63 22.70 -39.77
C ALA A 405 28.68 23.51 -40.66
N GLY A 406 27.52 23.92 -40.15
CA GLY A 406 26.57 24.76 -40.88
C GLY A 406 27.16 26.10 -41.28
N GLU A 407 27.92 26.75 -40.39
CA GLU A 407 28.58 28.01 -40.69
C GLU A 407 29.75 27.84 -41.68
N MET A 408 30.51 26.76 -41.58
CA MET A 408 31.56 26.42 -42.54
C MET A 408 30.99 26.23 -43.94
N VAL A 409 29.92 25.44 -44.07
CA VAL A 409 29.24 25.20 -45.36
C VAL A 409 28.67 26.49 -45.93
N ARG A 410 28.08 27.36 -45.09
CA ARG A 410 27.62 28.69 -45.50
C ARG A 410 28.75 29.51 -46.13
N LYS A 411 29.91 29.59 -45.47
CA LYS A 411 31.07 30.36 -45.94
C LYS A 411 31.58 29.83 -47.28
N VAL A 412 31.75 28.50 -47.40
CA VAL A 412 32.19 27.85 -48.64
C VAL A 412 31.23 28.14 -49.79
N LEU A 413 29.91 27.94 -49.58
CA LEU A 413 28.91 28.20 -50.61
C LEU A 413 28.83 29.68 -51.00
N ALA A 414 28.91 30.59 -50.03
CA ALA A 414 28.91 32.02 -50.29
C ALA A 414 30.16 32.49 -51.05
N SER A 415 31.29 31.80 -50.91
CA SER A 415 32.52 32.11 -51.65
C SER A 415 32.52 31.57 -53.09
N ILE A 416 31.91 30.41 -53.33
CA ILE A 416 31.91 29.75 -54.65
C ILE A 416 30.81 30.34 -55.54
N ILE A 417 29.63 30.64 -54.99
CA ILE A 417 28.46 31.03 -55.76
C ILE A 417 28.37 32.56 -55.83
N LYS A 418 28.79 33.15 -56.95
CA LYS A 418 28.71 34.60 -57.20
C LYS A 418 27.38 34.95 -57.89
N GLY A 419 26.49 35.63 -57.17
CA GLY A 419 25.22 36.13 -57.68
C GLY A 419 24.24 36.47 -56.55
N GLN A 420 23.49 37.57 -56.66
CA GLN A 420 22.58 38.03 -55.60
C GLN A 420 21.42 37.04 -55.35
N GLU A 421 20.99 36.35 -56.41
CA GLU A 421 19.93 35.32 -56.44
C GLU A 421 20.27 34.05 -55.61
N PHE A 422 21.55 33.74 -55.41
CA PHE A 422 21.98 32.49 -54.77
C PHE A 422 22.45 32.64 -53.31
N LYS A 423 22.38 33.86 -52.75
CA LYS A 423 22.71 34.10 -51.33
C LYS A 423 21.82 33.31 -50.37
N SER A 424 20.58 33.02 -50.77
CA SER A 424 19.63 32.19 -50.05
C SER A 424 20.07 30.73 -49.94
N LEU A 425 20.75 30.19 -50.95
CA LEU A 425 21.18 28.79 -50.99
C LEU A 425 22.20 28.45 -49.89
N ALA A 426 23.13 29.37 -49.62
CA ALA A 426 24.10 29.23 -48.54
C ALA A 426 23.43 29.25 -47.15
N ALA A 427 22.39 30.07 -46.98
CA ALA A 427 21.61 30.12 -45.74
C ALA A 427 20.76 28.86 -45.53
N ILE A 428 20.10 28.38 -46.59
CA ILE A 428 19.31 27.13 -46.55
C ILE A 428 20.22 25.96 -46.14
N ALA A 429 21.39 25.81 -46.77
CA ALA A 429 22.34 24.75 -46.42
C ALA A 429 22.78 24.79 -44.95
N LYS A 430 23.07 25.99 -44.42
CA LYS A 430 23.39 26.18 -42.99
C LYS A 430 22.26 25.70 -42.09
N TYR A 431 21.05 26.20 -42.31
CA TYR A 431 19.92 25.89 -41.45
C TYR A 431 19.50 24.42 -41.55
N THR A 432 19.67 23.78 -42.71
CA THR A 432 19.48 22.34 -42.84
C THR A 432 20.46 21.57 -41.95
N ILE A 433 21.76 21.89 -41.99
CA ILE A 433 22.77 21.21 -41.14
C ILE A 433 22.48 21.43 -39.65
N ILE A 434 22.10 22.65 -39.25
CA ILE A 434 21.74 22.95 -37.86
C ILE A 434 20.48 22.17 -37.44
N ALA A 435 19.46 22.09 -38.30
CA ALA A 435 18.26 21.31 -38.04
C ALA A 435 18.60 19.82 -37.85
N LEU A 436 19.45 19.25 -38.71
CA LEU A 436 19.93 17.86 -38.58
C LEU A 436 20.64 17.63 -37.24
N ALA A 437 21.57 18.52 -36.87
CA ALA A 437 22.27 18.43 -35.60
C ALA A 437 21.33 18.58 -34.39
N PHE A 438 20.30 19.42 -34.51
CA PHE A 438 19.28 19.57 -33.49
C PHE A 438 18.48 18.28 -33.28
N PHE A 439 18.00 17.65 -34.36
CA PHE A 439 17.31 16.36 -34.27
C PHE A 439 18.21 15.25 -33.71
N MET A 440 19.48 15.19 -34.13
CA MET A 440 20.46 14.24 -33.57
C MET A 440 20.74 14.48 -32.08
N ALA A 441 20.76 15.74 -31.64
CA ALA A 441 20.94 16.05 -30.23
C ALA A 441 19.71 15.69 -29.39
N LEU A 442 18.50 15.87 -29.93
CA LEU A 442 17.25 15.43 -29.27
C LEU A 442 17.19 13.90 -29.12
N ASP A 443 17.60 13.18 -30.16
CA ASP A 443 17.73 11.71 -30.15
C ASP A 443 18.72 11.25 -29.08
N GLN A 444 19.89 11.89 -28.99
CA GLN A 444 20.86 11.57 -27.94
C GLN A 444 20.30 11.82 -26.53
N LEU A 445 19.47 12.85 -26.34
CA LEU A 445 18.83 13.16 -25.07
C LEU A 445 17.71 12.19 -24.69
N GLY A 446 17.37 11.20 -25.52
CA GLY A 446 16.29 10.26 -25.24
C GLY A 446 14.89 10.92 -25.32
N VAL A 447 14.79 12.10 -25.93
CA VAL A 447 13.54 12.88 -25.94
C VAL A 447 12.64 12.34 -27.04
N ALA A 448 11.80 11.37 -26.67
CA ALA A 448 10.82 10.76 -27.55
C ALA A 448 11.43 10.32 -28.89
N ASP A 449 12.50 9.52 -28.83
CA ASP A 449 13.34 9.10 -29.95
C ASP A 449 12.51 8.62 -31.14
N THR A 450 11.46 7.83 -30.88
CA THR A 450 10.54 7.37 -31.93
C THR A 450 9.84 8.51 -32.65
N ILE A 451 9.39 9.54 -31.93
CA ILE A 451 8.71 10.72 -32.51
C ILE A 451 9.73 11.56 -33.31
N VAL A 452 10.90 11.83 -32.72
CA VAL A 452 11.96 12.63 -33.34
C VAL A 452 12.47 11.95 -34.62
N ASN A 453 12.80 10.66 -34.56
CA ASN A 453 13.27 9.89 -35.70
C ASN A 453 12.18 9.74 -36.78
N SER A 454 10.93 9.47 -36.40
CA SER A 454 9.82 9.40 -37.37
C SER A 454 9.61 10.74 -38.08
N ALA A 455 9.60 11.85 -37.33
CA ALA A 455 9.48 13.18 -37.92
C ALA A 455 10.64 13.47 -38.87
N PHE A 456 11.87 13.09 -38.49
CA PHE A 456 13.05 13.22 -39.33
C PHE A 456 12.92 12.41 -40.63
N ILE A 457 12.56 11.12 -40.55
CA ILE A 457 12.34 10.24 -41.70
C ILE A 457 11.24 10.80 -42.60
N ILE A 458 10.12 11.26 -42.05
CA ILE A 458 9.00 11.82 -42.81
C ILE A 458 9.43 13.08 -43.55
N VAL A 459 10.11 14.01 -42.87
CA VAL A 459 10.59 15.26 -43.47
C VAL A 459 11.60 14.96 -44.58
N LEU A 460 12.60 14.12 -44.31
CA LEU A 460 13.62 13.76 -45.30
C LEU A 460 13.02 13.01 -46.49
N SER A 461 12.08 12.09 -46.25
CA SER A 461 11.36 11.39 -47.31
C SER A 461 10.49 12.33 -48.13
N GLY A 462 9.81 13.29 -47.49
CA GLY A 462 9.05 14.32 -48.17
C GLY A 462 9.92 15.21 -49.06
N PHE A 463 11.09 15.62 -48.56
CA PHE A 463 12.08 16.35 -49.36
C PHE A 463 12.60 15.50 -50.53
N ALA A 464 12.95 14.23 -50.29
CA ALA A 464 13.43 13.33 -51.33
C ALA A 464 12.38 13.12 -52.44
N LEU A 465 11.11 12.94 -52.07
CA LEU A 465 10.00 12.83 -53.01
C LEU A 465 9.78 14.14 -53.78
N ALA A 466 9.77 15.28 -53.09
CA ALA A 466 9.59 16.59 -53.72
C ALA A 466 10.71 16.88 -54.73
N PHE A 467 11.97 16.63 -54.35
CA PHE A 467 13.12 16.76 -55.25
C PHE A 467 13.01 15.78 -56.43
N GLY A 468 12.73 14.50 -56.17
CA GLY A 468 12.59 13.48 -57.19
C GLY A 468 11.50 13.80 -58.21
N LEU A 469 10.34 14.26 -57.76
CA LEU A 469 9.23 14.68 -58.62
C LEU A 469 9.55 15.97 -59.39
N SER A 470 10.16 16.96 -58.72
CA SER A 470 10.52 18.24 -59.36
C SER A 470 11.53 18.04 -60.49
N PHE A 471 12.59 17.25 -60.26
CA PHE A 471 13.58 16.92 -61.29
C PHE A 471 13.05 15.94 -62.33
N GLY A 472 12.28 14.91 -61.93
CA GLY A 472 11.74 13.91 -62.84
C GLY A 472 10.70 14.47 -63.81
N LEU A 473 9.74 15.26 -63.31
CA LEU A 473 8.70 15.87 -64.13
C LEU A 473 9.20 17.13 -64.84
N GLY A 474 9.94 18.01 -64.14
CA GLY A 474 10.46 19.26 -64.71
C GLY A 474 11.67 19.06 -65.64
N GLY A 475 12.45 18.00 -65.46
CA GLY A 475 13.63 17.68 -66.27
C GLY A 475 13.34 16.86 -67.51
N LYS A 476 12.11 16.37 -67.69
CA LYS A 476 11.70 15.52 -68.83
C LYS A 476 12.02 16.17 -70.18
N ASP A 477 11.67 17.44 -70.36
CA ASP A 477 11.88 18.16 -71.61
C ASP A 477 13.38 18.38 -71.88
N PHE A 478 14.14 18.67 -70.83
CA PHE A 478 15.60 18.81 -70.93
C PHE A 478 16.26 17.48 -71.33
N ALA A 479 15.87 16.37 -70.69
CA ALA A 479 16.36 15.04 -71.02
C ALA A 479 16.01 14.65 -72.47
N SER A 480 14.78 14.92 -72.92
CA SER A 480 14.33 14.69 -74.30
C SER A 480 15.14 15.48 -75.32
N ARG A 481 15.40 16.77 -75.06
CA ARG A 481 16.25 17.61 -75.92
C ARG A 481 17.70 17.15 -75.96
N TYR A 482 18.23 16.69 -74.83
CA TYR A 482 19.61 16.21 -74.76
C TYR A 482 19.77 14.90 -75.54
N LEU A 483 18.84 13.96 -75.35
CA LEU A 483 18.84 12.67 -76.04
C LEU A 483 18.66 12.83 -77.55
N SER A 484 17.73 13.69 -77.98
CA SER A 484 17.54 13.99 -79.42
C SER A 484 18.75 14.69 -80.05
N THR A 485 19.43 15.57 -79.31
CA THR A 485 20.68 16.19 -79.77
C THR A 485 21.80 15.17 -79.91
N PHE A 486 21.89 14.23 -78.97
CA PHE A 486 22.84 13.13 -79.00
C PHE A 486 22.57 12.18 -80.19
N GLU A 487 21.30 11.82 -80.41
CA GLU A 487 20.87 10.99 -81.54
C GLU A 487 21.16 11.65 -82.89
N ARG A 488 20.88 12.96 -83.03
CA ARG A 488 21.19 13.73 -84.24
C ARG A 488 22.70 13.82 -84.52
N LYS A 489 23.53 13.91 -83.48
CA LYS A 489 24.99 13.86 -83.64
C LYS A 489 25.46 12.49 -84.15
N MET A 490 24.83 11.40 -83.70
CA MET A 490 25.15 10.06 -84.22
C MET A 490 24.72 9.91 -85.69
N GLN A 491 23.50 10.35 -86.06
CA GLN A 491 23.03 10.27 -87.45
C GLN A 491 23.87 11.10 -88.43
N ASN A 492 24.30 12.30 -88.04
CA ASN A 492 25.17 13.13 -88.88
C ASN A 492 26.59 12.54 -89.05
N THR A 493 27.00 11.59 -88.19
CA THR A 493 28.31 10.93 -88.30
C THR A 493 28.27 9.77 -89.32
N GLU A 494 27.09 9.22 -89.65
CA GLU A 494 26.95 8.15 -90.67
C GLU A 494 26.78 8.66 -92.11
N ILE A 495 26.32 9.91 -92.32
CA ILE A 495 25.99 10.42 -93.66
C ILE A 495 27.23 10.88 -94.48
N ASP A 496 28.41 11.03 -93.87
CA ASP A 496 29.62 11.53 -94.56
C ASP A 496 30.61 10.43 -95.03
N LYS A 497 30.09 9.27 -95.46
CA LYS A 497 30.92 8.16 -95.99
C LYS A 497 30.84 7.95 -97.51
N ASN A 498 29.87 8.54 -98.22
CA ASN A 498 29.60 8.25 -99.64
C ASN A 498 29.91 9.38 -100.65
N ARG A 499 30.52 10.50 -100.24
CA ARG A 499 30.78 11.65 -101.15
C ARG A 499 32.22 11.82 -101.62
N LYS A 500 33.11 10.84 -101.39
CA LYS A 500 34.56 10.95 -101.69
C LYS A 500 35.09 10.10 -102.86
N ASN A 501 34.25 9.45 -103.67
CA ASN A 501 34.71 8.49 -104.70
C ASN A 501 34.30 8.81 -106.16
N GLN A 502 34.29 10.08 -106.59
CA GLN A 502 34.23 10.40 -108.02
C GLN A 502 35.11 11.61 -108.37
N ASN A 503 36.37 11.35 -108.75
CA ASN A 503 37.05 12.00 -109.88
C ASN A 503 38.36 11.26 -110.20
N PRO A 504 38.59 10.79 -111.45
CA PRO A 504 39.91 10.36 -111.90
C PRO A 504 40.76 11.55 -112.41
N PRO A 505 42.09 11.37 -112.54
CA PRO A 505 43.06 12.45 -112.72
C PRO A 505 43.42 12.68 -114.20
N ASN A 506 43.88 13.88 -114.55
CA ASN A 506 44.73 14.27 -115.70
C ASN A 506 44.62 15.79 -115.93
N HIS A 507 45.60 16.58 -116.38
CA HIS A 507 46.98 16.42 -116.80
C HIS A 507 47.65 17.81 -116.67
N MET A 508 48.98 17.82 -116.50
CA MET A 508 50.00 18.80 -116.94
C MET A 508 49.72 20.30 -116.87
#